data_AF-A0A392SX54-F1
#
_entry.id   AF-A0A392SX54-F1
#
_cell.length_a   1.000
_cell.length_b   1.000
_cell.length_c   1.000
_cell.angle_alpha   90.00
_cell.angle_beta   90.00
_cell.angle_gamma   90.00
#
_symmetry.space_group_name_H-M   'P 1'
#
loop_
_entity.id
_entity.type
_entity.pdbx_description
1 polymer ?
#
loop_
_entity_poly.entity_id
_entity_poly.type
_entity_poly.pdbx_seq_one_letter_code
_entity_poly.pdbx_strand_id
1 'polypeptide(L)'
;MFSAIKNEIERWNLDARNPVKEFLGRPGTDWLKYSGGERPTKIRLGDFKPVARAWGEWVARNLIVLGNWSEYQLENAVLVK
;
A
#
# COMPACT_ATOMS: atom_id res chain seq x y z
N MET A 1 4.87 -6.15 -17.67
CA MET A 1 4.56 -4.71 -17.47
C MET A 1 4.67 -4.29 -16.00
N PHE A 2 4.10 -5.04 -15.05
CA PHE A 2 4.14 -4.72 -13.60
C PHE A 2 5.53 -4.69 -12.94
N SER A 3 6.52 -5.44 -13.45
CA SER A 3 7.86 -5.51 -12.86
C SER A 3 8.64 -4.19 -12.91
N ALA A 4 8.52 -3.42 -13.99
CA ALA A 4 9.27 -2.16 -14.13
C ALA A 4 8.75 -1.10 -13.14
N ILE A 5 7.42 -0.98 -13.04
CA ILE A 5 6.73 -0.08 -12.11
C ILE A 5 7.02 -0.50 -10.66
N LYS A 6 7.03 -1.81 -10.36
CA LYS A 6 7.43 -2.33 -9.04
C LYS A 6 8.85 -1.90 -8.65
N ASN A 7 9.82 -2.08 -9.54
CA ASN A 7 11.21 -1.69 -9.29
C ASN A 7 11.36 -0.18 -9.07
N GLU A 8 10.54 0.63 -9.75
CA GLU A 8 10.52 2.08 -9.56
C GLU A 8 9.92 2.47 -8.20
N ILE A 9 8.76 1.89 -7.84
CA ILE A 9 8.06 2.13 -6.58
C ILE A 9 8.91 1.70 -5.37
N GLU A 10 9.66 0.60 -5.48
CA GLU A 10 10.57 0.16 -4.41
C GLU A 10 11.68 1.18 -4.12
N ARG A 11 12.08 1.97 -5.12
CA ARG A 11 13.11 3.02 -5.01
C ARG A 11 12.56 4.35 -4.50
N TRP A 12 11.24 4.51 -4.38
CA TRP A 12 10.64 5.75 -3.85
C TRP A 12 11.14 6.04 -2.43
N ASN A 13 11.44 7.30 -2.15
CA ASN A 13 11.73 7.80 -0.80
C ASN A 13 10.42 8.02 -0.01
N LEU A 14 10.53 8.43 1.26
CA LEU A 14 9.35 8.67 2.10
C LEU A 14 8.45 9.79 1.55
N ASP A 15 9.02 10.84 0.98
CA ASP A 15 8.27 11.96 0.37
C ASP A 15 7.38 11.51 -0.79
N ALA A 16 7.85 10.61 -1.64
CA ALA A 16 7.04 10.05 -2.72
C ALA A 16 5.96 9.07 -2.21
N ARG A 17 6.19 8.42 -1.06
CA ARG A 17 5.26 7.45 -0.45
C ARG A 17 4.16 8.14 0.35
N ASN A 18 4.47 9.21 1.08
CA ASN A 18 3.52 9.88 1.97
C ASN A 18 2.21 10.32 1.29
N PRO A 19 2.22 10.85 0.04
CA PRO A 19 0.99 11.15 -0.69
C PRO A 19 0.10 9.93 -0.98
N VAL A 20 0.65 8.71 -1.00
CA VAL A 20 -0.15 7.47 -1.10
C VAL A 20 -0.75 7.14 0.25
N LYS A 21 0.05 7.27 1.31
CA LYS A 21 -0.39 7.09 2.70
C LYS A 21 -1.54 8.04 3.07
N GLU A 22 -1.40 9.32 2.75
CA GLU A 22 -2.39 10.36 3.07
C GLU A 22 -3.69 10.21 2.29
N PHE A 23 -3.59 9.69 1.06
CA PHE A 23 -4.77 9.41 0.24
C PHE A 23 -5.58 8.25 0.85
N LEU A 24 -4.92 7.12 1.11
CA LEU A 24 -5.55 5.87 1.54
C LEU A 24 -5.87 5.84 3.04
N GLY A 25 -4.92 6.26 3.86
CA GLY A 25 -4.94 6.15 5.31
C GLY A 25 -5.72 7.26 5.99
N ARG A 26 -6.17 6.99 7.21
CA ARG A 26 -6.71 7.99 8.14
C ARG A 26 -5.57 8.87 8.69
N PRO A 27 -5.90 10.04 9.28
CA PRO A 27 -4.89 10.80 10.02
C PRO A 27 -4.21 9.92 11.07
N GLY A 28 -2.87 9.93 11.11
CA GLY A 28 -2.07 9.10 12.01
C GLY A 28 -1.74 7.69 11.49
N THR A 29 -2.14 7.33 10.26
CA THR A 29 -1.66 6.10 9.65
C THR A 29 -0.16 6.18 9.38
N ASP A 30 0.56 5.11 9.70
CA ASP A 30 2.01 5.01 9.50
C ASP A 30 2.40 3.88 8.56
N TRP A 31 3.56 4.06 7.93
CA TRP A 31 4.19 3.00 7.16
C TRP A 31 4.79 1.97 8.10
N LEU A 32 4.36 0.72 7.94
CA LEU A 32 4.89 -0.42 8.67
C LEU A 32 6.07 -1.05 7.93
N LYS A 33 7.04 -1.50 8.73
CA LYS A 33 8.24 -2.19 8.29
C LYS A 33 7.98 -3.70 8.19
N TYR A 34 8.51 -4.35 7.17
CA TYR A 34 8.57 -5.81 7.13
C TYR A 34 9.66 -6.30 8.08
N SER A 35 9.43 -7.40 8.81
CA SER A 35 10.47 -8.01 9.64
C SER A 35 11.65 -8.42 8.75
N GLY A 36 12.80 -7.75 8.91
CA GLY A 36 14.01 -7.96 8.10
C GLY A 36 14.17 -7.05 6.87
N GLY A 37 13.19 -6.23 6.50
CA GLY A 37 13.38 -5.15 5.51
C GLY A 37 14.05 -3.94 6.15
N GLU A 38 14.67 -3.02 5.41
CA GLU A 38 15.11 -1.73 5.98
C GLU A 38 14.04 -0.64 5.86
N ARG A 39 13.24 -0.70 4.79
CA ARG A 39 12.30 0.37 4.42
C ARG A 39 10.86 0.00 4.79
N PRO A 40 10.10 0.92 5.42
CA PRO A 40 8.70 0.68 5.69
C PRO A 40 7.91 0.81 4.38
N THR A 41 7.19 -0.25 4.03
CA THR A 41 6.50 -0.42 2.75
C THR A 41 5.07 -0.90 2.90
N LYS A 42 4.58 -1.12 4.12
CA LYS A 42 3.25 -1.69 4.36
C LYS A 42 2.31 -0.69 5.02
N ILE A 43 1.02 -0.83 4.72
CA ILE A 43 -0.05 -0.10 5.38
C ILE A 43 -1.15 -1.10 5.75
N ARG A 44 -1.74 -0.99 6.95
CA ARG A 44 -2.84 -1.88 7.34
C ARG A 44 -4.12 -1.41 6.67
N LEU A 45 -4.86 -2.36 6.10
CA LEU A 45 -6.16 -2.08 5.51
C LEU A 45 -7.15 -1.50 6.55
N GLY A 46 -7.01 -1.89 7.82
CA GLY A 46 -7.80 -1.33 8.92
C GLY A 46 -7.63 0.17 9.12
N ASP A 47 -6.46 0.72 8.76
CA ASP A 47 -6.15 2.14 8.91
C ASP A 47 -6.63 2.97 7.71
N PHE A 48 -7.22 2.33 6.68
CA PHE A 48 -7.69 3.04 5.49
C PHE A 48 -8.96 3.84 5.81
N LYS A 49 -9.17 4.92 5.05
CA LYS A 49 -10.45 5.60 4.95
C LYS A 49 -11.50 4.62 4.39
N PRO A 50 -12.79 4.75 4.75
CA PRO A 50 -13.82 3.80 4.34
C PRO A 50 -13.90 3.55 2.83
N VAL A 51 -13.81 4.60 2.02
CA VAL A 51 -13.85 4.49 0.54
C VAL A 51 -12.61 3.80 -0.01
N ALA A 52 -11.42 4.22 0.44
CA ALA A 52 -10.16 3.59 0.04
C ALA A 52 -10.10 2.11 0.44
N ARG A 53 -10.68 1.76 1.60
CA ARG A 53 -10.81 0.38 2.06
C ARG A 53 -11.70 -0.44 1.14
N ALA A 54 -12.91 0.03 0.84
CA ALA A 54 -13.84 -0.67 -0.05
C ALA A 54 -13.22 -0.88 -1.44
N TRP A 55 -12.54 0.13 -1.95
CA TRP A 55 -11.82 0.02 -3.22
C TRP A 55 -10.64 -0.97 -3.14
N GLY A 56 -9.84 -0.90 -2.09
CA GLY A 56 -8.72 -1.83 -1.87
C GLY A 56 -9.19 -3.28 -1.78
N GLU A 57 -10.27 -3.54 -1.04
CA GLU A 57 -10.89 -4.87 -0.95
C GLU A 57 -11.41 -5.35 -2.31
N TRP A 58 -11.98 -4.47 -3.12
CA TRP A 58 -12.42 -4.82 -4.48
C TRP A 58 -11.25 -5.14 -5.40
N VAL A 59 -10.21 -4.30 -5.45
CA VAL A 59 -8.99 -4.51 -6.24
C VAL A 59 -8.33 -5.83 -5.84
N ALA A 60 -8.21 -6.09 -4.54
CA ALA A 60 -7.61 -7.31 -4.04
C ALA A 60 -8.41 -8.57 -4.41
N ARG A 61 -9.73 -8.49 -4.49
CA ARG A 61 -10.59 -9.64 -4.88
C ARG A 61 -10.60 -9.91 -6.37
N ASN A 62 -10.32 -8.92 -7.21
CA ASN A 62 -10.56 -9.02 -8.65
C ASN A 62 -9.30 -8.91 -9.50
N LEU A 63 -8.26 -8.21 -9.05
CA LEU A 63 -7.11 -7.83 -9.88
C LEU A 63 -5.76 -8.39 -9.42
N ILE A 64 -5.63 -8.78 -8.15
CA ILE A 64 -4.36 -9.24 -7.57
C ILE A 64 -4.58 -10.47 -6.68
N VAL A 65 -3.58 -11.35 -6.61
CA VAL A 65 -3.61 -12.48 -5.68
C VAL A 65 -2.82 -12.09 -4.42
N LEU A 66 -3.53 -11.80 -3.33
CA LEU A 66 -2.91 -11.48 -2.04
C LEU A 66 -2.88 -12.71 -1.12
N GLY A 67 -1.70 -13.01 -0.58
CA GLY A 67 -1.56 -14.00 0.50
C GLY A 67 -2.00 -13.46 1.87
N ASN A 68 -1.89 -12.14 2.09
CA ASN A 68 -2.35 -11.45 3.29
C ASN A 68 -3.27 -10.29 2.90
N TRP A 69 -4.49 -10.31 3.43
CA TRP A 69 -5.55 -9.34 3.12
C TRP A 69 -5.62 -8.18 4.11
N SER A 70 -4.88 -8.27 5.22
CA SER A 70 -4.90 -7.26 6.28
C SER A 70 -3.85 -6.17 6.10
N GLU A 71 -2.80 -6.45 5.31
CA GLU A 71 -1.68 -5.55 5.07
C GLU A 71 -1.40 -5.42 3.59
N TYR A 72 -1.33 -4.19 3.10
CA TYR A 72 -1.06 -3.89 1.70
C TYR A 72 0.37 -3.37 1.61
N GLN A 73 1.15 -3.95 0.69
CA GLN A 73 2.44 -3.39 0.30
C GLN A 73 2.24 -2.14 -0.54
N LEU A 74 3.26 -1.27 -0.59
CA LEU A 74 3.26 -0.02 -1.32
C LEU A 74 2.83 -0.21 -2.79
N GLU A 75 3.29 -1.27 -3.44
CA GLU A 75 2.87 -1.61 -4.81
C GLU A 75 1.35 -1.81 -4.94
N ASN A 76 0.73 -2.49 -3.98
CA ASN A 76 -0.70 -2.75 -3.98
C ASN A 76 -1.47 -1.51 -3.52
N ALA A 77 -0.92 -0.74 -2.58
CA ALA A 77 -1.49 0.51 -2.12
C ALA A 77 -1.58 1.54 -3.27
N VAL A 78 -0.55 1.61 -4.13
CA VAL A 78 -0.56 2.48 -5.31
C VAL A 78 -1.68 2.11 -6.29
N LEU A 79 -2.06 0.83 -6.41
CA LEU A 79 -3.19 0.41 -7.25
C LEU A 79 -4.57 0.83 -6.70
N VAL A 80 -4.63 1.18 -5.41
CA VAL A 80 -5.85 1.66 -4.74
C VAL A 80 -5.96 3.19 -4.80
N LYS A 81 -4.86 3.89 -5.08
CA LYS A 81 -4.82 5.34 -5.30
C LYS A 81 -5.18 5.66 -6.75
#